data_AF-M7SS87-F1
#
_entry.id   AF-M7SS87-F1
#
_cell.length_a   1.000
_cell.length_b   1.000
_cell.length_c   1.000
_cell.angle_alpha   90.00
_cell.angle_beta   90.00
_cell.angle_gamma   90.00
#
_symmetry.space_group_name_H-M   'P 1'
#
loop_
_entity.id
_entity.type
_entity.pdbx_description
1 polymer ?
#
loop_
_entity_poly.entity_id
_entity_poly.type
_entity_poly.pdbx_seq_one_letter_code
_entity_poly.pdbx_strand_id
1 'polypeptide(L)'
;MLAFHGLADSIIPTKGTEQYYNEVATMIPDVHDFFRYFEVPGLGHCYGGSGEPPTSLFAQLRAWVENGTAPETTTSSVQTLDGTSEDRLLCPYPQIADFDQTCGDTGAMECWSCAEQECV
;
A
#
# COMPACT_ATOMS: atom_id res chain seq x y z
N MET A 1 -1.55 4.88 -13.50
CA MET A 1 -2.55 3.96 -12.91
C MET A 1 -2.16 3.71 -11.47
N LEU A 2 -3.10 3.92 -10.55
CA LEU A 2 -2.95 3.53 -9.16
C LEU A 2 -3.95 2.40 -8.88
N ALA A 3 -3.46 1.29 -8.34
CA ALA A 3 -4.29 0.18 -7.88
C ALA A 3 -4.04 -0.08 -6.41
N PHE A 4 -5.04 -0.62 -5.72
CA PHE A 4 -4.89 -1.16 -4.37
C PHE A 4 -5.67 -2.46 -4.23
N HIS A 5 -5.26 -3.30 -3.30
CA HIS A 5 -5.98 -4.54 -2.97
C HIS A 5 -5.88 -4.80 -1.46
N GLY A 6 -6.99 -5.16 -0.83
CA GLY A 6 -7.03 -5.56 0.57
C GLY A 6 -6.42 -6.95 0.81
N LEU A 7 -5.48 -7.05 1.75
CA LEU A 7 -4.84 -8.33 2.09
C LEU A 7 -5.78 -9.32 2.80
N ALA A 8 -6.93 -8.84 3.29
CA ALA A 8 -7.98 -9.67 3.89
C ALA A 8 -9.19 -9.87 2.96
N ASP A 9 -9.06 -9.59 1.66
CA ASP A 9 -10.11 -9.88 0.68
C ASP A 9 -10.31 -11.40 0.55
N SER A 10 -11.48 -11.87 1.01
CA SER A 10 -11.87 -13.28 0.97
C SER A 10 -12.67 -13.66 -0.28
N ILE A 11 -12.99 -12.68 -1.14
CA ILE A 11 -13.78 -12.85 -2.35
C ILE A 11 -12.87 -12.90 -3.57
N ILE A 12 -11.93 -11.95 -3.66
CA ILE A 12 -10.94 -11.87 -4.73
C ILE A 12 -9.54 -12.02 -4.11
N PRO A 13 -8.78 -13.08 -4.42
CA PRO A 13 -7.46 -13.26 -3.83
C PRO A 13 -6.45 -12.21 -4.31
N THR A 14 -5.78 -11.55 -3.37
CA THR A 14 -4.70 -10.56 -3.62
C THR A 14 -3.62 -11.07 -4.57
N LYS A 15 -3.24 -12.35 -4.46
CA LYS A 15 -2.21 -12.99 -5.29
C LYS A 15 -2.46 -12.87 -6.80
N GLY A 16 -3.72 -12.78 -7.23
CA GLY A 16 -4.04 -12.55 -8.64
C GLY A 16 -3.64 -11.15 -9.12
N THR A 17 -3.75 -10.14 -8.25
CA THR A 17 -3.31 -8.76 -8.55
C THR A 17 -1.79 -8.65 -8.52
N GLU A 18 -1.13 -9.30 -7.55
CA GLU A 18 0.33 -9.41 -7.52
C GLU A 18 0.87 -10.07 -8.80
N GLN A 19 0.28 -11.20 -9.22
CA GLN A 19 0.67 -11.89 -10.44
C GLN A 19 0.53 -10.98 -11.66
N TYR A 20 -0.61 -10.30 -11.81
CA TYR A 20 -0.81 -9.37 -12.92
C TYR A 20 0.23 -8.25 -12.93
N TYR A 21 0.51 -7.66 -11.77
CA TYR A 21 1.53 -6.61 -11.66
C TYR A 21 2.91 -7.13 -12.08
N ASN A 22 3.30 -8.32 -11.62
CA ASN A 22 4.59 -8.95 -11.95
C ASN A 22 4.71 -9.31 -13.45
N GLU A 23 3.62 -9.77 -14.07
CA GLU A 23 3.58 -10.04 -15.52
C GLU A 23 3.76 -8.75 -16.33
N VAL A 24 3.11 -7.65 -15.91
CA VAL A 24 3.31 -6.33 -16.54
C VAL A 24 4.73 -5.83 -16.34
N ALA A 25 5.29 -5.94 -15.12
CA ALA A 25 6.66 -5.55 -14.81
C ALA A 25 7.70 -6.33 -15.64
N THR A 26 7.41 -7.59 -15.96
CA THR A 26 8.26 -8.41 -16.83
C THR A 26 8.24 -7.92 -18.28
N MET A 27 7.10 -7.40 -18.76
CA MET A 27 6.95 -6.89 -20.13
C MET A 27 7.43 -5.45 -20.29
N ILE A 28 7.33 -4.64 -19.24
CA ILE A 28 7.63 -3.21 -19.25
C ILE A 28 8.54 -2.89 -18.05
N PRO A 29 9.87 -2.78 -18.26
CA PRO A 29 10.84 -2.58 -17.18
C PRO A 29 10.55 -1.36 -16.30
N ASP A 30 10.06 -0.28 -16.90
CA ASP A 30 9.76 0.99 -16.21
C ASP A 30 8.30 1.05 -15.74
N VAL A 31 7.72 -0.10 -15.33
CA VAL A 31 6.31 -0.19 -14.89
C VAL A 31 5.95 0.83 -13.81
N HIS A 32 6.89 1.12 -12.91
CA HIS A 32 6.71 2.03 -11.76
C HIS A 32 6.47 3.49 -12.16
N ASP A 33 6.85 3.88 -13.39
CA ASP A 33 6.66 5.24 -13.93
C ASP A 33 5.21 5.54 -14.31
N PHE A 34 4.37 4.50 -14.45
CA PHE A 34 2.97 4.67 -14.82
C PHE A 34 2.01 3.75 -14.09
N PHE A 35 2.47 2.72 -13.37
CA PHE A 35 1.61 1.80 -12.63
C PHE A 35 2.21 1.52 -11.24
N ARG A 36 1.48 1.94 -10.21
CA ARG A 36 1.80 1.61 -8.81
C ARG A 36 0.64 0.83 -8.19
N TYR A 37 0.99 -0.20 -7.44
CA TYR A 37 0.06 -1.09 -6.74
C TYR A 37 0.34 -1.04 -5.24
N PHE A 38 -0.70 -0.88 -4.43
CA PHE A 38 -0.60 -0.80 -2.97
C PHE A 38 -1.38 -1.93 -2.30
N GLU A 39 -0.71 -2.68 -1.45
CA GLU A 39 -1.34 -3.70 -0.62
C GLU A 39 -1.84 -3.06 0.67
N VAL A 40 -3.08 -3.34 1.06
CA VAL A 40 -3.72 -2.73 2.23
C VAL A 40 -3.93 -3.78 3.32
N PRO A 41 -3.11 -3.82 4.38
CA PRO A 41 -3.28 -4.76 5.48
C PRO A 41 -4.63 -4.63 6.16
N GLY A 42 -5.29 -5.76 6.43
CA GLY A 42 -6.55 -5.80 7.16
C GLY A 42 -7.79 -5.35 6.38
N LEU A 43 -7.63 -4.74 5.20
CA LEU A 43 -8.76 -4.37 4.33
C LEU A 43 -9.34 -5.61 3.65
N GLY A 44 -10.65 -5.74 3.66
CA GLY A 44 -11.42 -6.78 2.96
C GLY A 44 -11.72 -6.43 1.50
N HIS A 45 -12.85 -6.94 0.99
CA HIS A 45 -13.28 -6.71 -0.39
C HIS A 45 -13.76 -5.27 -0.60
N CYS A 46 -12.84 -4.41 -1.06
CA CYS A 46 -12.97 -2.95 -1.21
C CYS A 46 -13.18 -2.16 0.11
N TYR A 47 -13.80 -2.79 1.11
CA TYR A 47 -14.09 -2.27 2.44
C TYR A 47 -14.21 -3.44 3.43
N GLY A 48 -14.35 -3.11 4.72
CA GLY A 48 -14.48 -4.10 5.79
C GLY A 48 -13.15 -4.71 6.21
N GLY A 49 -13.19 -5.62 7.19
CA GLY A 49 -11.99 -6.02 7.92
C GLY A 49 -11.57 -4.96 8.93
N SER A 50 -10.31 -5.00 9.36
CA SER A 50 -9.75 -3.98 10.28
C SER A 50 -9.15 -2.80 9.53
N GLY A 51 -8.79 -2.94 8.26
CA GLY A 51 -8.18 -1.89 7.45
C GLY A 51 -9.22 -1.07 6.67
N GLU A 52 -8.93 0.21 6.47
CA GLU A 52 -9.71 1.12 5.64
C GLU A 52 -9.07 1.34 4.26
N PRO A 53 -9.87 1.63 3.21
CA PRO A 53 -9.31 1.93 1.90
C PRO A 53 -8.49 3.24 1.93
N PRO A 54 -7.39 3.32 1.16
CA PRO A 54 -6.54 4.51 1.12
C PRO A 54 -7.21 5.67 0.37
N THR A 55 -7.94 6.51 1.11
CA THR A 55 -8.80 7.58 0.56
C THR A 55 -8.03 8.69 -0.16
N SER A 56 -6.73 8.84 0.11
CA SER A 56 -5.88 9.85 -0.51
C SER A 56 -5.43 9.51 -1.94
N LEU A 57 -5.63 8.26 -2.41
CA LEU A 57 -5.18 7.82 -3.74
C LEU A 57 -5.76 8.65 -4.89
N PHE A 58 -6.99 9.14 -4.78
CA PHE A 58 -7.56 9.97 -5.85
C PHE A 58 -6.84 11.33 -5.96
N ALA A 59 -6.49 11.94 -4.82
CA ALA A 59 -5.71 13.19 -4.82
C ALA A 59 -4.31 12.94 -5.38
N GLN A 60 -3.67 11.83 -5.01
CA GLN A 60 -2.37 11.42 -5.52
C GLN A 60 -2.41 11.12 -7.03
N LEU A 61 -3.47 10.48 -7.53
CA LEU A 61 -3.66 10.25 -8.96
C LEU A 61 -3.68 11.56 -9.74
N ARG A 62 -4.44 12.56 -9.25
CA ARG A 62 -4.48 13.89 -9.86
C ARG A 62 -3.10 14.54 -9.85
N ALA A 63 -2.41 14.54 -8.72
CA ALA A 63 -1.06 15.11 -8.61
C ALA A 63 -0.07 14.41 -9.56
N TRP A 64 -0.18 13.10 -9.75
CA TRP A 64 0.67 12.36 -10.67
C TRP A 64 0.39 12.73 -12.12
N VAL A 65 -0.88 12.75 -12.52
CA VAL A 65 -1.26 13.03 -13.91
C VAL A 65 -1.06 14.50 -14.28
N GLU A 66 -1.40 15.43 -13.38
CA GLU A 66 -1.40 16.86 -13.66
C GLU A 66 -0.02 17.49 -13.42
N ASN A 67 0.73 17.00 -12.42
CA ASN A 67 1.98 17.64 -11.96
C ASN A 67 3.20 16.71 -12.05
N GLY A 68 3.05 15.47 -12.53
CA GLY A 68 4.14 14.50 -12.57
C GLY A 68 4.60 14.01 -11.19
N THR A 69 3.82 14.25 -10.13
CA THR A 69 4.18 13.86 -8.75
C THR A 69 3.68 12.46 -8.45
N ALA A 70 4.52 11.46 -8.69
CA ALA A 70 4.17 10.06 -8.43
C ALA A 70 4.15 9.76 -6.92
N PRO A 71 3.20 8.95 -6.42
CA PRO A 71 3.05 8.71 -4.99
C PRO A 71 4.03 7.68 -4.45
N GLU A 72 5.11 8.12 -3.80
CA GLU A 72 6.12 7.23 -3.20
C GLU A 72 5.53 6.40 -2.05
N THR A 73 4.49 6.91 -1.39
CA THR A 73 3.73 6.22 -0.34
C THR A 73 2.28 6.67 -0.38
N THR A 74 1.39 5.89 0.22
CA THR A 74 0.02 6.32 0.57
C THR A 74 -0.29 5.90 1.99
N THR A 75 -1.40 6.38 2.55
CA THR A 75 -1.83 6.03 3.91
C THR A 75 -3.17 5.31 3.90
N SER A 76 -3.34 4.41 4.86
CA SER A 76 -4.63 3.80 5.21
C SER A 76 -4.75 3.72 6.73
N SER A 77 -5.94 3.83 7.27
CA SER A 77 -6.17 3.63 8.70
C SER A 77 -6.48 2.15 8.99
N VAL A 78 -6.10 1.66 10.17
CA VAL A 78 -6.41 0.32 10.66
C VAL A 78 -7.00 0.42 12.06
N GLN A 79 -8.08 -0.32 12.30
CA GLN A 79 -8.65 -0.52 13.62
C GLN A 79 -7.85 -1.57 14.38
N THR A 80 -7.33 -1.18 15.53
CA THR A 80 -6.61 -2.05 16.47
C THR A 80 -7.58 -2.88 17.30
N LEU A 81 -7.05 -3.85 18.07
CA LEU A 81 -7.86 -4.72 18.93
C LEU A 81 -8.56 -3.99 20.08
N ASP A 82 -8.02 -2.84 20.51
CA ASP A 82 -8.63 -2.00 21.55
C ASP A 82 -9.66 -1.00 21.00
N GLY A 83 -9.93 -1.04 19.69
CA GLY A 83 -10.93 -0.20 19.02
C GLY A 83 -10.43 1.21 18.70
N THR A 84 -9.13 1.46 18.83
CA THR A 84 -8.50 2.70 18.34
C THR A 84 -8.21 2.59 16.84
N SER A 85 -8.00 3.74 16.19
CA SER A 85 -7.65 3.80 14.77
C SER A 85 -6.23 4.34 14.65
N GLU A 86 -5.39 3.62 13.93
CA GLU A 86 -4.00 3.99 13.68
C GLU A 86 -3.75 4.12 12.18
N ASP A 87 -2.99 5.13 11.78
CA ASP A 87 -2.57 5.25 10.39
C ASP A 87 -1.41 4.31 10.08
N ARG A 88 -1.42 3.77 8.87
CA ARG A 88 -0.41 2.85 8.35
C ARG A 88 0.12 3.38 7.03
N LEU A 89 1.45 3.36 6.91
CA LEU A 89 2.16 3.62 5.68
C LEU A 89 1.96 2.45 4.72
N LEU A 90 1.52 2.74 3.52
CA LEU A 90 1.44 1.79 2.42
C LEU A 90 2.51 2.11 1.39
N CYS A 91 3.27 1.08 1.05
CA CYS A 91 4.37 1.14 0.11
C CYS A 91 3.95 0.62 -1.26
N PRO A 92 4.54 1.15 -2.35
CA PRO A 92 4.32 0.61 -3.67
C PRO A 92 4.94 -0.79 -3.75
N TYR A 93 4.13 -1.79 -4.08
CA TYR A 93 4.57 -3.16 -4.26
C TYR A 93 5.75 -3.25 -5.26
N PRO A 94 6.80 -4.05 -4.99
CA PRO A 94 6.89 -5.08 -3.93
C PRO A 94 7.46 -4.58 -2.60
N GLN A 95 7.60 -3.27 -2.40
CA GLN A 95 8.07 -2.73 -1.13
C GLN A 95 7.03 -2.93 -0.03
N ILE A 96 7.52 -3.08 1.19
CA ILE A 96 6.72 -3.19 2.42
C ILE A 96 7.10 -2.07 3.37
N ALA A 97 6.19 -1.74 4.30
CA ALA A 97 6.49 -0.83 5.38
C ALA A 97 7.42 -1.52 6.39
N ASP A 98 8.61 -0.98 6.57
CA ASP A 98 9.61 -1.42 7.54
C ASP A 98 9.65 -0.45 8.72
N PHE A 99 9.69 -1.00 9.93
CA PHE A 99 9.72 -0.22 11.16
C PHE A 99 11.16 -0.01 11.62
N ASP A 100 11.54 1.25 11.82
CA ASP A 100 12.80 1.56 12.47
C ASP A 100 12.74 1.11 13.94
N GLN A 101 13.43 0.03 14.26
CA GLN A 101 13.49 -0.54 15.61
C GLN A 101 14.10 0.40 16.66
N THR A 102 14.83 1.43 16.23
CA THR A 102 15.36 2.47 17.12
C THR A 102 14.35 3.59 17.38
N CYS A 103 13.29 3.65 16.57
CA CYS A 103 12.15 4.51 16.78
C CYS A 103 11.23 3.93 17.86
N GLY A 104 10.62 4.80 18.67
CA GLY A 104 9.94 4.37 19.90
C GLY A 104 8.46 4.03 19.75
N ASP A 105 7.80 4.51 18.69
CA ASP A 105 6.35 4.50 18.57
C ASP A 105 5.90 3.86 17.25
N THR A 106 5.26 2.69 17.33
CA THR A 106 4.75 1.96 16.16
C THR A 106 3.54 2.61 15.48
N GLY A 107 2.87 3.56 16.16
CA GLY A 107 1.78 4.35 15.61
C GLY A 107 2.27 5.64 14.92
N ALA A 108 3.52 6.04 15.15
CA ALA A 108 4.10 7.24 14.56
C ALA A 108 4.59 6.96 13.14
N MET A 109 4.00 7.63 12.14
CA MET A 109 4.28 7.42 10.71
C MET A 109 5.74 7.67 10.33
N GLU A 110 6.43 8.57 11.04
CA GLU A 110 7.85 8.89 10.86
C GLU A 110 8.79 7.73 11.24
N CYS A 111 8.31 6.74 12.00
CA CYS A 111 9.06 5.54 12.34
C CYS A 111 9.02 4.46 11.24
N TRP A 112 8.30 4.71 10.15
CA TRP A 112 8.11 3.75 9.07
C TRP A 112 8.72 4.27 7.77
N SER A 113 9.31 3.35 7.00
CA SER A 113 9.82 3.64 5.66
C SER A 113 9.55 2.47 4.72
N CYS A 114 9.58 2.72 3.41
CA CYS A 114 9.41 1.66 2.43
C CYS A 114 10.76 0.98 2.16
N ALA A 115 10.79 -0.33 2.34
CA ALA A 115 11.95 -1.17 2.06
C ALA A 115 11.54 -2.35 1.16
N GLU A 116 12.50 -2.92 0.44
CA GLU A 116 12.26 -4.18 -0.25
C GLU A 116 11.99 -5.29 0.76
N GLN A 117 11.09 -6.21 0.41
CA GLN A 117 10.81 -7.37 1.25
C GLN A 117 12.03 -8.30 1.24
N GLU A 118 12.84 -8.27 2.31
CA GLU A 118 13.87 -9.28 2.51
C GLU A 118 13.21 -10.64 2.76
N CYS A 119 13.52 -11.61 1.91
CA CYS A 119 13.13 -13.00 2.13
C CYS A 119 13.97 -13.57 3.27
N VAL A 120 13.38 -13.73 4.46
CA VAL A 120 13.97 -14.52 5.57
C VAL A 120 13.57 -15.98 5.45
#